data_AF-A0A450SG68-F1
#
_entry.id   AF-A0A450SG68-F1
#
_cell.length_a   1.000
_cell.length_b   1.000
_cell.length_c   1.000
_cell.angle_alpha   90.00
_cell.angle_beta   90.00
_cell.angle_gamma   90.00
#
_symmetry.space_group_name_H-M   'P 1'
#
loop_
_entity.id
_entity.type
_entity.pdbx_description
1 polymer ?
#
loop_
_entity_poly.entity_id
_entity_poly.type
_entity_poly.pdbx_seq_one_letter_code
_entity_poly.pdbx_strand_id
1 'polypeptide(L)'
;MPRNDTVEMLAFNLKLIGTKTKKQILLSAGRKSNKEKMLPAISDLIAFGVDLYATEGTSRFLNAHGIHNRELFKIAEGKEPNIRSFLTENRFDLVINVLVGEHDYDEASDSNLIRSLCIKHGIPLITDVDVAIMAIQDMVSQHDREIFKYKIADPSTPWDMRRIFFQRVDDYQGFACYHAHFDKAYLVSRDNLKLTRVDMQKKWDLYRYLKENYTREDLIERISRGVEAMIEQGVTHCRSFIDADDIVGLLPIEAALEVRERYRDRIELQFAIQPLQGLVSQGARDYFLRACELADVIGGLPSRDRPQPEKHLDILFGIAKDLGKRVDVHVDQENNPDETETELLALKTMEHGLEGRVSAVHAISLAAKPPHEQDRVIGLMKDAGISVIICPSAGLSMKPLEHRVAPLHNSLAPLAKLVEARIPVYLGVDNIHDLFMPLVDGDMWFECRMLMEACRYYDIDAVAAMACDKTGFS
;
A
#
# COMPACT_ATOMS: atom_id res chain seq x y z
N MET A 1 -10.28 0.95 -19.53
CA MET A 1 -11.40 0.00 -19.67
C MET A 1 -11.57 -0.72 -18.35
N PRO A 2 -12.78 -0.84 -17.79
CA PRO A 2 -12.98 -1.62 -16.56
C PRO A 2 -12.57 -3.07 -16.81
N ARG A 3 -11.63 -3.60 -16.02
CA ARG A 3 -11.27 -5.03 -16.03
C ARG A 3 -12.49 -5.82 -15.58
N ASN A 4 -12.82 -6.87 -16.30
CA ASN A 4 -13.95 -7.73 -15.97
C ASN A 4 -13.46 -8.84 -15.04
N ASP A 5 -13.25 -8.51 -13.75
CA ASP A 5 -12.62 -9.36 -12.73
C ASP A 5 -13.25 -10.76 -12.62
N THR A 6 -14.53 -10.89 -13.00
CA THR A 6 -15.25 -12.17 -13.02
C THR A 6 -14.70 -13.13 -14.08
N VAL A 7 -14.35 -12.61 -15.27
CA VAL A 7 -13.80 -13.41 -16.38
C VAL A 7 -12.36 -13.83 -16.03
N GLU A 8 -11.57 -12.93 -15.44
CA GLU A 8 -10.21 -13.23 -14.98
C GLU A 8 -10.19 -14.31 -13.88
N MET A 9 -11.11 -14.23 -12.90
CA MET A 9 -11.23 -15.29 -11.87
C MET A 9 -11.68 -16.64 -12.43
N LEU A 10 -12.59 -16.65 -13.42
CA LEU A 10 -13.01 -17.89 -14.08
C LEU A 10 -11.84 -18.54 -14.83
N ALA A 11 -11.05 -17.74 -15.56
CA ALA A 11 -9.84 -18.22 -16.24
C ALA A 11 -8.78 -18.73 -15.25
N PHE A 12 -8.64 -18.09 -14.09
CA PHE A 12 -7.75 -18.52 -13.00
C PHE A 12 -8.18 -19.85 -12.38
N ASN A 13 -9.46 -20.00 -12.04
CA ASN A 13 -10.00 -21.25 -11.48
C ASN A 13 -9.87 -22.43 -12.45
N LEU A 14 -10.08 -22.21 -13.75
CA LEU A 14 -9.89 -23.22 -14.79
C LEU A 14 -8.44 -23.73 -14.87
N LYS A 15 -7.44 -22.92 -14.48
CA LYS A 15 -6.03 -23.32 -14.42
C LYS A 15 -5.67 -24.07 -13.12
N LEU A 16 -6.33 -23.79 -12.00
CA LEU A 16 -6.08 -24.43 -10.69
C LEU A 16 -6.63 -25.86 -10.56
N ILE A 17 -7.61 -26.24 -11.38
CA ILE A 17 -8.17 -27.60 -11.38
C ILE A 17 -7.19 -28.56 -12.09
N GLY A 18 -6.28 -29.15 -11.31
CA GLY A 18 -5.70 -30.48 -11.46
C GLY A 18 -4.81 -30.82 -12.68
N THR A 19 -3.75 -31.59 -12.37
CA THR A 19 -2.73 -32.33 -13.17
C THR A 19 -3.06 -32.97 -14.54
N LYS A 20 -4.21 -32.71 -15.17
CA LYS A 20 -4.50 -33.23 -16.53
C LYS A 20 -3.75 -32.42 -17.59
N THR A 21 -3.10 -33.12 -18.52
CA THR A 21 -2.32 -32.53 -19.62
C THR A 21 -3.17 -31.80 -20.67
N LYS A 22 -4.49 -32.03 -20.71
CA LYS A 22 -5.46 -31.32 -21.57
C LYS A 22 -6.76 -31.03 -20.82
N LYS A 23 -7.29 -29.80 -20.99
CA LYS A 23 -8.56 -29.36 -20.39
C LYS A 23 -9.73 -29.97 -21.16
N GLN A 24 -10.76 -30.42 -20.45
CA GLN A 24 -11.95 -31.07 -21.03
C GLN A 24 -13.14 -30.12 -20.95
N ILE A 25 -13.67 -29.73 -22.11
CA ILE A 25 -14.73 -28.71 -22.20
C ILE A 25 -15.95 -29.33 -22.87
N LEU A 26 -17.13 -29.14 -22.29
CA LEU A 26 -18.40 -29.52 -22.92
C LEU A 26 -19.03 -28.30 -23.60
N LEU A 27 -19.34 -28.41 -24.89
CA LEU A 27 -20.15 -27.46 -25.63
C LEU A 27 -21.51 -28.06 -25.98
N SER A 28 -22.57 -27.48 -25.43
CA SER A 28 -23.95 -27.77 -25.78
C SER A 28 -24.64 -26.48 -26.21
N ALA A 29 -24.94 -26.38 -27.50
CA ALA A 29 -25.64 -25.25 -28.07
C ALA A 29 -26.78 -25.73 -28.96
N GLY A 30 -27.96 -25.14 -28.81
CA GLY A 30 -29.12 -25.55 -29.62
C GLY A 30 -29.16 -24.88 -30.99
N ARG A 31 -29.31 -23.54 -31.04
CA ARG A 31 -29.50 -22.78 -32.29
C ARG A 31 -28.24 -22.75 -33.17
N LYS A 32 -28.43 -22.93 -34.49
CA LYS A 32 -27.34 -22.81 -35.49
C LYS A 32 -26.66 -21.43 -35.44
N SER A 33 -27.42 -20.35 -35.27
CA SER A 33 -26.90 -18.99 -35.15
C SER A 33 -25.92 -18.81 -33.98
N ASN A 34 -26.18 -19.46 -32.84
CA ASN A 34 -25.30 -19.38 -31.67
C ASN A 34 -24.00 -20.15 -31.93
N LYS A 35 -24.10 -21.31 -32.60
CA LYS A 35 -22.94 -22.12 -33.00
C LYS A 35 -22.05 -21.37 -33.99
N GLU A 36 -22.65 -20.71 -34.99
CA GLU A 36 -21.95 -19.86 -35.96
C GLU A 36 -21.26 -18.68 -35.28
N LYS A 37 -21.94 -18.00 -34.35
CA LYS A 37 -21.37 -16.87 -33.60
C LYS A 37 -20.17 -17.28 -32.73
N MET A 38 -20.19 -18.47 -32.14
CA MET A 38 -19.10 -18.98 -31.30
C MET A 38 -17.97 -19.66 -32.09
N LEU A 39 -18.17 -19.97 -33.37
CA LEU A 39 -17.23 -20.77 -34.17
C LEU A 39 -15.79 -20.22 -34.19
N PRO A 40 -15.54 -18.90 -34.34
CA PRO A 40 -14.19 -18.36 -34.30
C PRO A 40 -13.51 -18.65 -32.94
N ALA A 41 -14.20 -18.35 -31.84
CA ALA A 41 -13.69 -18.58 -30.50
C ALA A 41 -13.42 -20.07 -30.23
N ILE A 42 -14.32 -20.96 -30.66
CA ILE A 42 -14.13 -22.42 -30.52
C ILE A 42 -12.90 -22.90 -31.32
N SER A 43 -12.68 -22.34 -32.51
CA SER A 43 -11.52 -22.67 -33.35
C SER A 43 -10.22 -22.26 -32.65
N ASP A 44 -10.18 -21.06 -32.08
CA ASP A 44 -9.05 -20.60 -31.28
C ASP A 44 -8.81 -21.55 -30.11
N LEU A 45 -9.86 -21.90 -29.35
CA LEU A 45 -9.79 -22.79 -28.18
C LEU A 45 -9.16 -24.16 -28.50
N ILE A 46 -9.47 -24.76 -29.65
CA ILE A 46 -8.91 -26.04 -30.09
C ILE A 46 -7.41 -25.94 -30.38
N ALA A 47 -6.95 -24.81 -30.93
CA ALA A 47 -5.53 -24.57 -31.16
C ALA A 47 -4.72 -24.57 -29.83
N PHE A 48 -5.38 -24.36 -28.68
CA PHE A 48 -4.77 -24.43 -27.34
C PHE A 48 -4.79 -25.83 -26.71
N GLY A 49 -5.11 -26.88 -27.46
CA GLY A 49 -4.95 -28.27 -27.01
C GLY A 49 -5.98 -28.75 -26.00
N VAL A 50 -7.22 -28.23 -26.07
CA VAL A 50 -8.35 -28.73 -25.28
C VAL A 50 -8.96 -30.00 -25.89
N ASP A 51 -9.50 -30.87 -25.03
CA ASP A 51 -10.37 -31.97 -25.43
C ASP A 51 -11.82 -31.45 -25.42
N LEU A 52 -12.37 -31.18 -26.60
CA LEU A 52 -13.73 -30.69 -26.76
C LEU A 52 -14.73 -31.85 -26.83
N TYR A 53 -15.78 -31.79 -26.02
CA TYR A 53 -16.92 -32.68 -26.03
C TYR A 53 -18.17 -31.91 -26.45
N ALA A 54 -19.09 -32.58 -27.15
CA ALA A 54 -20.29 -31.92 -27.67
C ALA A 54 -21.50 -32.84 -27.70
N THR A 55 -22.70 -32.26 -27.57
CA THR A 55 -23.97 -32.96 -27.84
C THR A 55 -24.10 -33.29 -29.33
N GLU A 56 -24.86 -34.32 -29.71
CA GLU A 56 -25.03 -34.78 -31.11
C GLU A 56 -25.23 -33.61 -32.12
N GLY A 57 -26.18 -32.72 -31.85
CA GLY A 57 -26.47 -31.58 -32.72
C GLY A 57 -25.35 -30.53 -32.79
N THR A 58 -24.50 -30.47 -31.77
CA THR A 58 -23.32 -29.59 -31.72
C THR A 58 -22.11 -30.26 -32.37
N SER A 59 -21.88 -31.55 -32.10
CA SER A 59 -20.87 -32.41 -32.70
C SER A 59 -20.96 -32.40 -34.22
N ARG A 60 -22.16 -32.62 -34.78
CA ARG A 60 -22.41 -32.55 -36.23
C ARG A 60 -22.02 -31.20 -36.84
N PHE A 61 -22.36 -30.10 -36.17
CA PHE A 61 -22.01 -28.77 -36.63
C PHE A 61 -20.50 -28.54 -36.62
N LEU A 62 -19.82 -28.91 -35.54
CA LEU A 62 -18.37 -28.76 -35.40
C LEU A 62 -17.60 -29.58 -36.44
N ASN A 63 -18.00 -30.85 -36.62
CA ASN A 63 -17.40 -31.74 -37.61
C ASN A 63 -17.54 -31.20 -39.04
N ALA A 64 -18.69 -30.61 -39.38
CA ALA A 64 -18.91 -29.97 -40.68
C ALA A 64 -18.00 -28.76 -40.94
N HIS A 65 -17.45 -28.14 -39.89
CA HIS A 65 -16.51 -27.02 -39.96
C HIS A 65 -15.06 -27.45 -39.68
N GLY A 66 -14.77 -28.76 -39.70
CA GLY A 66 -13.41 -29.29 -39.52
C GLY A 66 -12.91 -29.27 -38.07
N ILE A 67 -13.78 -29.08 -37.08
CA ILE A 67 -13.42 -29.06 -35.66
C ILE A 67 -13.62 -30.44 -35.04
N HIS A 68 -12.50 -31.10 -34.72
CA HIS A 68 -12.51 -32.40 -34.05
C HIS A 68 -13.05 -32.29 -32.62
N ASN A 69 -14.03 -33.13 -32.28
CA ASN A 69 -14.64 -33.19 -30.95
C ASN A 69 -15.08 -34.62 -30.61
N ARG A 70 -15.40 -34.88 -29.34
CA ARG A 70 -15.97 -36.15 -28.87
C ARG A 70 -17.47 -35.99 -28.58
N GLU A 71 -18.28 -36.77 -29.26
CA GLU A 71 -19.73 -36.74 -29.04
C GLU A 71 -20.11 -37.43 -27.72
N LEU A 72 -21.06 -36.83 -27.00
CA LEU A 72 -21.69 -37.41 -25.81
C LEU A 72 -23.21 -37.41 -25.95
N PHE A 73 -23.83 -38.48 -25.48
CA PHE A 73 -25.29 -38.60 -25.44
C PHE A 73 -25.89 -37.65 -24.40
N LYS A 74 -27.05 -37.07 -24.72
CA LYS A 74 -27.82 -36.28 -23.76
C LYS A 74 -28.34 -37.18 -22.62
N ILE A 75 -28.77 -36.59 -21.51
CA ILE A 75 -29.12 -37.36 -20.30
C ILE A 75 -30.43 -38.13 -20.52
N ALA A 76 -31.37 -37.56 -21.26
CA ALA A 76 -32.64 -38.18 -21.61
C ALA A 76 -32.50 -39.45 -22.49
N GLU A 77 -31.38 -39.62 -23.20
CA GLU A 77 -31.19 -40.71 -24.16
C GLU A 77 -30.83 -42.05 -23.50
N GLY A 78 -30.41 -42.07 -22.23
CA GLY A 78 -30.14 -43.29 -21.46
C GLY A 78 -29.00 -44.17 -21.98
N LYS A 79 -28.11 -43.65 -22.84
CA LYS A 79 -26.96 -44.35 -23.42
C LYS A 79 -25.64 -43.87 -22.83
N GLU A 80 -24.56 -44.63 -23.00
CA GLU A 80 -23.19 -44.25 -22.62
C GLU A 80 -22.28 -44.15 -23.85
N PRO A 81 -21.29 -43.23 -23.90
CA PRO A 81 -20.96 -42.24 -22.87
C PRO A 81 -21.93 -41.03 -22.85
N ASN A 82 -22.45 -40.65 -21.68
CA ASN A 82 -23.33 -39.47 -21.54
C ASN A 82 -22.78 -38.33 -20.67
N ILE A 83 -23.42 -37.17 -20.81
CA ILE A 83 -23.07 -35.94 -20.08
C ILE A 83 -23.18 -36.11 -18.56
N ARG A 84 -24.19 -36.84 -18.07
CA ARG A 84 -24.41 -37.04 -16.62
C ARG A 84 -23.24 -37.77 -15.99
N SER A 85 -22.77 -38.85 -16.61
CA SER A 85 -21.64 -39.65 -16.11
C SER A 85 -20.37 -38.81 -16.05
N PHE A 86 -20.09 -38.04 -17.11
CA PHE A 86 -18.93 -37.14 -17.14
C PHE A 86 -19.00 -35.99 -16.12
N LEU A 87 -20.17 -35.40 -15.90
CA LEU A 87 -20.37 -34.38 -14.86
C LEU A 87 -20.21 -34.97 -13.45
N THR A 88 -20.78 -36.15 -13.21
CA THR A 88 -20.73 -36.82 -11.89
C THR A 88 -19.32 -37.27 -11.53
N GLU A 89 -18.55 -37.70 -12.52
CA GLU A 89 -17.13 -38.07 -12.39
C GLU A 89 -16.18 -36.85 -12.38
N ASN A 90 -16.73 -35.62 -12.40
CA ASN A 90 -15.98 -34.37 -12.43
C ASN A 90 -14.93 -34.32 -13.57
N ARG A 91 -15.35 -34.75 -14.77
CA ARG A 91 -14.45 -34.87 -15.92
C ARG A 91 -14.29 -33.59 -16.71
N PHE A 92 -15.22 -32.65 -16.60
CA PHE A 92 -15.17 -31.37 -17.29
C PHE A 92 -14.56 -30.27 -16.42
N ASP A 93 -13.71 -29.46 -17.04
CA ASP A 93 -13.18 -28.23 -16.46
C ASP A 93 -14.15 -27.06 -16.71
N LEU A 94 -14.88 -27.07 -17.83
CA LEU A 94 -15.86 -26.04 -18.21
C LEU A 94 -17.04 -26.64 -18.97
N VAL A 95 -18.23 -26.11 -18.71
CA VAL A 95 -19.44 -26.40 -19.50
C VAL A 95 -19.99 -25.12 -20.10
N ILE A 96 -20.10 -25.08 -21.42
CA ILE A 96 -20.78 -24.04 -22.17
C ILE A 96 -22.13 -24.61 -22.61
N ASN A 97 -23.21 -24.23 -21.92
CA ASN A 97 -24.56 -24.72 -22.15
C ASN A 97 -25.53 -23.57 -22.49
N VAL A 98 -25.59 -23.23 -23.77
CA VAL A 98 -26.41 -22.15 -24.31
C VAL A 98 -27.74 -22.70 -24.82
N LEU A 99 -28.82 -22.29 -24.15
CA LEU A 99 -30.19 -22.75 -24.42
C LEU A 99 -30.79 -22.22 -25.73
N VAL A 100 -31.80 -22.96 -26.21
CA VAL A 100 -32.83 -22.47 -27.13
C VAL A 100 -33.97 -21.87 -26.29
N GLY A 101 -34.58 -20.78 -26.74
CA GLY A 101 -35.83 -20.28 -26.15
C GLY A 101 -36.96 -21.32 -26.15
N GLU A 102 -38.00 -21.05 -25.37
CA GLU A 102 -39.07 -21.90 -24.78
C GLU A 102 -39.89 -22.89 -25.67
N HIS A 103 -39.39 -23.37 -26.81
CA HIS A 103 -40.20 -24.15 -27.75
C HIS A 103 -39.88 -25.66 -27.82
N ASP A 104 -38.98 -26.20 -27.00
CA ASP A 104 -38.73 -27.65 -26.93
C ASP A 104 -38.68 -28.14 -25.46
N TYR A 105 -39.69 -28.91 -25.05
CA TYR A 105 -39.89 -29.36 -23.66
C TYR A 105 -38.78 -30.34 -23.21
N ASP A 106 -38.27 -31.16 -24.13
CA ASP A 106 -37.21 -32.14 -23.87
C ASP A 106 -35.82 -31.50 -23.78
N GLU A 107 -35.55 -30.41 -24.52
CA GLU A 107 -34.28 -29.67 -24.38
C GLU A 107 -34.23 -28.82 -23.11
N ALA A 108 -35.38 -28.33 -22.65
CA ALA A 108 -35.48 -27.57 -21.41
C ALA A 108 -35.18 -28.44 -20.18
N SER A 109 -35.67 -29.68 -20.15
CA SER A 109 -35.49 -30.59 -19.01
C SER A 109 -34.02 -31.03 -18.85
N ASP A 110 -33.38 -31.45 -19.95
CA ASP A 110 -31.99 -31.90 -19.94
C ASP A 110 -31.00 -30.77 -19.67
N SER A 111 -31.25 -29.58 -20.21
CA SER A 111 -30.41 -28.41 -19.96
C SER A 111 -30.47 -27.98 -18.49
N ASN A 112 -31.66 -27.98 -17.88
CA ASN A 112 -31.82 -27.70 -16.45
C ASN A 112 -31.05 -28.71 -15.60
N LEU A 113 -31.06 -29.99 -16.01
CA LEU A 113 -30.32 -31.04 -15.31
C LEU A 113 -28.81 -30.88 -15.46
N ILE A 114 -28.30 -30.57 -16.66
CA ILE A 114 -26.87 -30.25 -16.89
C ILE A 114 -26.43 -29.10 -15.99
N ARG A 115 -27.22 -28.01 -15.95
CA ARG A 115 -26.90 -26.82 -15.14
C ARG A 115 -26.92 -27.13 -13.65
N SER A 116 -27.93 -27.87 -13.18
CA SER A 116 -28.03 -28.31 -11.79
C SER A 116 -26.84 -29.18 -11.37
N LEU A 117 -26.43 -30.11 -12.24
CA LEU A 117 -25.25 -30.95 -11.98
C LEU A 117 -23.96 -30.14 -11.96
N CYS A 118 -23.78 -29.16 -12.86
CA CYS A 118 -22.62 -28.27 -12.83
C CYS A 118 -22.53 -27.52 -11.49
N ILE A 119 -23.64 -26.93 -11.02
CA ILE A 119 -23.71 -26.25 -9.73
C ILE A 119 -23.41 -27.21 -8.58
N LYS A 120 -24.03 -28.40 -8.59
CA LYS A 120 -23.85 -29.42 -7.54
C LYS A 120 -22.40 -29.89 -7.43
N HIS A 121 -21.70 -30.01 -8.55
CA HIS A 121 -20.32 -30.52 -8.62
C HIS A 121 -19.27 -29.41 -8.68
N GLY A 122 -19.67 -28.13 -8.62
CA GLY A 122 -18.75 -26.99 -8.66
C GLY A 122 -18.05 -26.81 -10.01
N ILE A 123 -18.64 -27.30 -11.10
CA ILE A 123 -18.09 -27.19 -12.46
C ILE A 123 -18.52 -25.83 -13.04
N PRO A 124 -17.57 -24.98 -13.49
CA PRO A 124 -17.87 -23.72 -14.16
C PRO A 124 -18.85 -23.89 -15.32
N LEU A 125 -19.87 -23.03 -15.34
CA LEU A 125 -20.98 -23.09 -16.29
C LEU A 125 -21.19 -21.73 -16.95
N ILE A 126 -21.15 -21.70 -18.28
CA ILE A 126 -21.49 -20.52 -19.08
C ILE A 126 -22.79 -20.81 -19.84
N THR A 127 -23.77 -19.92 -19.70
CA THR A 127 -25.11 -20.07 -20.29
C THR A 127 -25.43 -19.06 -21.38
N ASP A 128 -24.57 -18.05 -21.55
CA ASP A 128 -24.72 -16.94 -22.50
C ASP A 128 -23.64 -17.01 -23.59
N VAL A 129 -24.01 -16.67 -24.82
CA VAL A 129 -23.13 -16.76 -25.99
C VAL A 129 -22.01 -15.73 -25.95
N ASP A 130 -22.34 -14.48 -25.61
CA ASP A 130 -21.37 -13.39 -25.59
C ASP A 130 -20.38 -13.58 -24.45
N VAL A 131 -20.86 -14.04 -23.30
CA VAL A 131 -19.99 -14.44 -22.17
C VAL A 131 -19.06 -15.60 -22.56
N ALA A 132 -19.57 -16.60 -23.30
CA ALA A 132 -18.75 -17.71 -23.77
C ALA A 132 -17.63 -17.25 -24.71
N ILE A 133 -17.95 -16.37 -25.65
CA ILE A 133 -16.97 -15.81 -26.59
C ILE A 133 -15.91 -15.00 -25.84
N MET A 134 -16.34 -14.08 -24.96
CA MET A 134 -15.43 -13.26 -24.18
C MET A 134 -14.52 -14.12 -23.29
N ALA A 135 -15.07 -15.13 -22.61
CA ALA A 135 -14.30 -16.02 -21.76
C ALA A 135 -13.25 -16.80 -22.56
N ILE A 136 -13.61 -17.34 -23.72
CA ILE A 136 -12.67 -18.04 -24.59
C ILE A 136 -11.59 -17.08 -25.11
N GLN A 137 -11.96 -15.90 -25.61
CA GLN A 137 -11.00 -14.91 -26.10
C GLN A 137 -10.04 -14.42 -25.01
N ASP A 138 -10.53 -14.25 -23.78
CA ASP A 138 -9.70 -13.92 -22.63
C ASP A 138 -8.73 -15.06 -22.29
N MET A 139 -9.20 -16.31 -22.27
CA MET A 139 -8.34 -17.49 -22.07
C MET A 139 -7.24 -17.59 -23.13
N VAL A 140 -7.55 -17.26 -24.39
CA VAL A 140 -6.65 -17.25 -25.54
C VAL A 140 -5.62 -16.11 -25.43
N SER A 141 -6.09 -14.88 -25.21
CA SER A 141 -5.24 -13.68 -25.16
C SER A 141 -4.34 -13.61 -23.93
N GLN A 142 -4.74 -14.20 -22.81
CA GLN A 142 -3.93 -14.29 -21.60
C GLN A 142 -2.93 -15.46 -21.60
N HIS A 143 -2.88 -16.29 -22.65
CA HIS A 143 -1.93 -17.41 -22.74
C HIS A 143 -0.45 -16.95 -22.85
N ASP A 144 -0.23 -15.79 -23.45
CA ASP A 144 1.11 -15.20 -23.66
C ASP A 144 1.54 -14.27 -22.51
N ARG A 145 0.61 -13.86 -21.64
CA ARG A 145 0.99 -13.13 -20.43
C ARG A 145 1.54 -14.14 -19.41
N GLU A 146 2.86 -14.10 -19.20
CA GLU A 146 3.58 -14.93 -18.21
C GLU A 146 3.02 -14.87 -16.79
N ILE A 147 2.08 -13.96 -16.51
CA ILE A 147 1.41 -13.70 -15.23
C ILE A 147 0.79 -14.96 -14.59
N PHE A 148 0.40 -15.98 -15.38
CA PHE A 148 -0.37 -17.13 -14.88
C PHE A 148 0.18 -18.52 -15.28
N LYS A 149 1.41 -18.61 -15.80
CA LYS A 149 2.08 -19.91 -15.96
C LYS A 149 2.82 -20.24 -14.67
N TYR A 150 2.46 -21.35 -14.02
CA TYR A 150 3.31 -21.96 -12.98
C TYR A 150 4.56 -22.54 -13.67
N LYS A 151 5.43 -21.69 -14.21
CA LYS A 151 6.82 -22.08 -14.36
C LYS A 151 7.30 -22.27 -12.93
N ILE A 152 7.82 -23.45 -12.60
CA ILE A 152 8.75 -23.55 -11.47
C ILE A 152 9.76 -22.42 -11.76
N ALA A 153 9.78 -21.39 -10.90
CA ALA A 153 10.73 -20.30 -11.06
C ALA A 153 12.09 -20.93 -11.36
N ASP A 154 12.83 -20.40 -12.33
CA ASP A 154 14.16 -20.92 -12.65
C ASP A 154 14.87 -21.17 -11.31
N PRO A 155 15.23 -22.42 -10.97
CA PRO A 155 15.81 -22.72 -9.66
C PRO A 155 17.08 -21.91 -9.38
N SER A 156 17.73 -21.40 -10.43
CA SER A 156 18.89 -20.51 -10.32
C SER A 156 18.54 -19.08 -9.90
N THR A 157 17.30 -18.63 -10.14
CA THR A 157 16.83 -17.26 -9.83
C THR A 157 15.43 -17.30 -9.20
N PRO A 158 15.30 -17.79 -7.95
CA PRO A 158 14.02 -17.80 -7.26
C PRO A 158 13.44 -16.39 -7.15
N TRP A 159 12.11 -16.31 -7.16
CA TRP A 159 11.40 -15.07 -6.86
C TRP A 159 11.79 -14.58 -5.46
N ASP A 160 12.28 -13.35 -5.40
CA ASP A 160 12.68 -12.68 -4.16
C ASP A 160 12.24 -11.22 -4.28
N MET A 161 11.15 -10.90 -3.58
CA MET A 161 10.58 -9.56 -3.54
C MET A 161 11.58 -8.54 -3.03
N ARG A 162 12.37 -8.90 -2.01
CA ARG A 162 13.38 -7.99 -1.44
C ARG A 162 14.41 -7.67 -2.50
N ARG A 163 14.94 -8.67 -3.20
CA ARG A 163 15.92 -8.43 -4.28
C ARG A 163 15.37 -7.51 -5.37
N ILE A 164 14.14 -7.72 -5.82
CA ILE A 164 13.51 -6.89 -6.86
C ILE A 164 13.29 -5.46 -6.35
N PHE A 165 12.85 -5.30 -5.10
CA PHE A 165 12.67 -4.00 -4.49
C PHE A 165 13.99 -3.23 -4.42
N PHE A 166 15.07 -3.87 -3.97
CA PHE A 166 16.39 -3.23 -3.93
C PHE A 166 16.95 -2.89 -5.32
N GLN A 167 16.64 -3.67 -6.36
CA GLN A 167 16.96 -3.28 -7.75
C GLN A 167 16.27 -1.96 -8.14
N ARG A 168 15.01 -1.76 -7.73
CA ARG A 168 14.31 -0.48 -7.95
C ARG A 168 14.94 0.66 -7.16
N VAL A 169 15.34 0.42 -5.92
CA VAL A 169 16.05 1.40 -5.12
C VAL A 169 17.36 1.81 -5.80
N ASP A 170 18.11 0.86 -6.36
CA ASP A 170 19.32 1.13 -7.14
C ASP A 170 19.01 1.93 -8.42
N ASP A 171 17.94 1.59 -9.16
CA ASP A 171 17.46 2.33 -10.34
C ASP A 171 17.16 3.80 -9.98
N TYR A 172 16.61 4.05 -8.78
CA TYR A 172 16.36 5.40 -8.25
C TYR A 172 17.55 6.05 -7.53
N GLN A 173 18.72 5.38 -7.51
CA GLN A 173 19.95 5.84 -6.87
C GLN A 173 19.81 6.03 -5.35
N GLY A 174 19.19 5.06 -4.67
CA GLY A 174 19.11 4.99 -3.22
C GLY A 174 17.86 5.63 -2.61
N PHE A 175 17.63 5.27 -1.35
CA PHE A 175 16.48 5.71 -0.55
C PHE A 175 16.52 7.21 -0.20
N ALA A 176 15.34 7.74 0.12
CA ALA A 176 15.13 9.03 0.76
C ALA A 176 14.30 8.85 2.04
N CYS A 177 14.88 9.19 3.20
CA CYS A 177 14.21 9.13 4.50
C CYS A 177 13.79 10.53 4.92
N TYR A 178 12.49 10.83 4.91
CA TYR A 178 11.98 12.19 5.18
C TYR A 178 11.77 12.51 6.65
N HIS A 179 11.83 11.51 7.52
CA HIS A 179 11.56 11.72 8.93
C HIS A 179 12.31 10.74 9.82
N ALA A 180 13.14 11.29 10.69
CA ALA A 180 13.88 10.60 11.73
C ALA A 180 14.08 11.52 12.94
N HIS A 181 14.58 10.97 14.05
CA HIS A 181 14.94 11.73 15.25
C HIS A 181 16.30 11.31 15.81
N PHE A 182 17.39 11.75 15.17
CA PHE A 182 18.75 11.33 15.51
C PHE A 182 19.29 11.92 16.81
N ASP A 183 18.85 13.11 17.21
CA ASP A 183 19.26 13.79 18.45
C ASP A 183 18.84 13.04 19.72
N LYS A 184 17.81 12.20 19.62
CA LYS A 184 17.30 11.32 20.69
C LYS A 184 17.42 9.83 20.36
N ALA A 185 18.06 9.48 19.25
CA ALA A 185 18.30 8.09 18.89
C ALA A 185 19.26 7.42 19.88
N TYR A 186 19.14 6.11 20.04
CA TYR A 186 20.03 5.25 20.85
C TYR A 186 20.13 5.62 22.33
N LEU A 187 19.09 6.25 22.90
CA LEU A 187 19.00 6.51 24.33
C LEU A 187 18.67 5.25 25.15
N VAL A 188 18.16 4.20 24.50
CA VAL A 188 17.82 2.94 25.17
C VAL A 188 19.01 1.97 25.19
N SER A 189 19.21 1.38 26.36
CA SER A 189 20.18 0.31 26.64
C SER A 189 19.46 -0.86 27.32
N ARG A 190 20.14 -2.00 27.46
CA ARG A 190 19.59 -3.16 28.18
C ARG A 190 19.15 -2.80 29.61
N ASP A 191 19.86 -1.90 30.27
CA ASP A 191 19.61 -1.54 31.67
C ASP A 191 18.39 -0.64 31.84
N ASN A 192 18.15 0.25 30.88
CA ASN A 192 17.03 1.20 30.91
C ASN A 192 15.83 0.75 30.05
N LEU A 193 15.93 -0.35 29.27
CA LEU A 193 14.83 -0.86 28.43
C LEU A 193 13.54 -1.10 29.23
N LYS A 194 13.66 -1.54 30.49
CA LYS A 194 12.50 -1.71 31.40
C LYS A 194 11.70 -0.42 31.60
N LEU A 195 12.34 0.75 31.46
CA LEU A 195 11.71 2.06 31.59
C LEU A 195 10.83 2.40 30.39
N THR A 196 10.93 1.68 29.28
CA THR A 196 10.04 1.88 28.11
C THR A 196 8.60 1.42 28.36
N ARG A 197 8.36 0.68 29.46
CA ARG A 197 7.04 0.17 29.88
C ARG A 197 6.34 1.06 30.91
N VAL A 198 6.98 2.12 31.39
CA VAL A 198 6.37 3.02 32.37
C VAL A 198 5.34 3.95 31.70
N ASP A 199 4.48 4.53 32.53
CA ASP A 199 3.48 5.51 32.09
C ASP A 199 4.10 6.69 31.32
N MET A 200 3.32 7.28 30.41
CA MET A 200 3.78 8.34 29.51
C MET A 200 4.34 9.55 30.28
N GLN A 201 3.74 9.94 31.41
CA GLN A 201 4.24 11.05 32.21
C GLN A 201 5.67 10.78 32.74
N LYS A 202 5.91 9.55 33.21
CA LYS A 202 7.23 9.13 33.71
C LYS A 202 8.26 9.05 32.59
N LYS A 203 7.85 8.71 31.36
CA LYS A 203 8.72 8.77 30.18
C LYS A 203 9.15 10.20 29.90
N TRP A 204 8.24 11.17 29.99
CA TRP A 204 8.56 12.58 29.81
C TRP A 204 9.53 13.10 30.86
N ASP A 205 9.36 12.71 32.13
CA ASP A 205 10.28 13.12 33.19
C ASP A 205 11.68 12.50 33.01
N LEU A 206 11.75 11.22 32.60
CA LEU A 206 13.01 10.58 32.26
C LEU A 206 13.68 11.23 31.05
N TYR A 207 12.88 11.59 30.04
CA TYR A 207 13.38 12.26 28.86
C TYR A 207 13.93 13.65 29.17
N ARG A 208 13.25 14.41 30.04
CA ARG A 208 13.77 15.68 30.59
C ARG A 208 15.12 15.47 31.28
N TYR A 209 15.22 14.46 32.15
CA TYR A 209 16.48 14.14 32.82
C TYR A 209 17.60 13.79 31.82
N LEU A 210 17.31 13.03 30.76
CA LEU A 210 18.31 12.73 29.72
C LEU A 210 18.77 14.01 29.00
N LYS A 211 17.83 14.89 28.63
CA LYS A 211 18.12 16.17 27.98
C LYS A 211 19.02 17.08 28.82
N GLU A 212 18.75 17.19 30.11
CA GLU A 212 19.57 17.97 31.06
C GLU A 212 21.02 17.50 31.15
N ASN A 213 21.29 16.26 30.74
CA ASN A 213 22.62 15.64 30.78
C ASN A 213 23.24 15.43 29.39
N TYR A 214 22.66 16.01 28.33
CA TYR A 214 23.26 15.95 26.99
C TYR A 214 24.62 16.63 26.98
N THR A 215 25.59 15.96 26.36
CA THR A 215 26.88 16.55 26.02
C THR A 215 27.00 16.64 24.51
N ARG A 216 27.88 17.54 24.05
CA ARG A 216 28.14 17.72 22.62
C ARG A 216 28.66 16.44 21.99
N GLU A 217 29.57 15.76 22.68
CA GLU A 217 30.20 14.51 22.23
C GLU A 217 29.17 13.38 22.12
N ASP A 218 28.26 13.25 23.09
CA ASP A 218 27.18 12.25 23.07
C ASP A 218 26.23 12.49 21.88
N LEU A 219 25.82 13.74 21.66
CA LEU A 219 24.95 14.09 20.54
C LEU A 219 25.63 13.80 19.19
N ILE A 220 26.89 14.19 19.01
CA ILE A 220 27.65 13.92 17.78
C ILE A 220 27.73 12.41 17.53
N GLU A 221 28.02 11.61 18.56
CA GLU A 221 28.11 10.15 18.45
C GLU A 221 26.77 9.53 18.05
N ARG A 222 25.68 9.85 18.77
CA ARG A 222 24.35 9.26 18.50
C ARG A 222 23.78 9.69 17.15
N ILE A 223 23.97 10.97 16.78
CA ILE A 223 23.55 11.45 15.46
C ILE A 223 24.39 10.78 14.36
N SER A 224 25.72 10.68 14.53
CA SER A 224 26.60 10.00 13.57
C SER A 224 26.18 8.55 13.36
N ARG A 225 25.85 7.82 14.44
CA ARG A 225 25.40 6.43 14.37
C ARG A 225 24.11 6.29 13.56
N GLY A 226 23.15 7.20 13.75
CA GLY A 226 21.91 7.22 12.97
C GLY A 226 22.18 7.49 11.48
N VAL A 227 23.06 8.44 11.18
CA VAL A 227 23.50 8.77 9.81
C VAL A 227 24.23 7.58 9.15
N GLU A 228 25.14 6.92 9.86
CA GLU A 228 25.86 5.73 9.37
C GLU A 228 24.89 4.60 9.06
N ALA A 229 23.91 4.33 9.93
CA ALA A 229 22.87 3.34 9.69
C ALA A 229 22.04 3.64 8.44
N MET A 230 21.79 4.92 8.13
CA MET A 230 21.14 5.33 6.86
C MET A 230 22.05 5.07 5.66
N ILE A 231 23.34 5.42 5.74
CA ILE A 231 24.28 5.23 4.64
C ILE A 231 24.49 3.75 4.33
N GLU A 232 24.61 2.89 5.35
CA GLU A 232 24.88 1.45 5.19
C GLU A 232 23.79 0.71 4.40
N GLN A 233 22.56 1.21 4.41
CA GLN A 233 21.42 0.65 3.68
C GLN A 233 21.11 1.38 2.35
N GLY A 234 21.96 2.32 1.93
CA GLY A 234 21.82 3.02 0.65
C GLY A 234 20.88 4.23 0.67
N VAL A 235 20.63 4.84 1.83
CA VAL A 235 19.94 6.14 1.90
C VAL A 235 20.90 7.24 1.45
N THR A 236 20.43 8.09 0.54
CA THR A 236 21.21 9.21 -0.01
C THR A 236 20.71 10.56 0.45
N HIS A 237 19.47 10.64 0.92
CA HIS A 237 18.84 11.85 1.44
C HIS A 237 18.13 11.51 2.74
N CYS A 238 18.44 12.26 3.81
CA CYS A 238 17.78 12.04 5.10
C CYS A 238 17.44 13.36 5.78
N ARG A 239 16.21 13.45 6.30
CA ARG A 239 15.74 14.56 7.11
C ARG A 239 15.50 14.06 8.54
N SER A 240 16.17 14.70 9.49
CA SER A 240 15.98 14.42 10.91
C SER A 240 15.43 15.64 11.62
N PHE A 241 14.43 15.44 12.48
CA PHE A 241 14.01 16.43 13.43
C PHE A 241 14.99 16.48 14.60
N ILE A 242 15.27 17.69 15.07
CA ILE A 242 16.19 18.03 16.13
C ILE A 242 15.46 18.90 17.15
N ASP A 243 15.59 18.57 18.43
CA ASP A 243 14.95 19.32 19.50
C ASP A 243 15.67 20.65 19.77
N ALA A 244 14.90 21.70 20.02
CA ALA A 244 15.37 22.97 20.54
C ALA A 244 14.36 23.52 21.56
N ASP A 245 14.79 23.68 22.80
CA ASP A 245 13.97 24.15 23.91
C ASP A 245 14.84 24.79 25.01
N ASP A 246 14.23 25.21 26.12
CA ASP A 246 14.93 25.85 27.24
C ASP A 246 15.87 24.91 28.03
N ILE A 247 15.76 23.60 27.86
CA ILE A 247 16.62 22.60 28.52
C ILE A 247 17.89 22.41 27.71
N VAL A 248 17.76 22.14 26.41
CA VAL A 248 18.91 21.80 25.54
C VAL A 248 19.47 23.00 24.78
N GLY A 249 18.75 24.12 24.75
CA GLY A 249 19.12 25.31 24.00
C GLY A 249 19.30 25.01 22.51
N LEU A 250 20.47 25.40 21.97
CA LEU A 250 20.86 25.14 20.58
C LEU A 250 21.85 23.98 20.44
N LEU A 251 22.23 23.33 21.55
CA LEU A 251 23.27 22.30 21.56
C LEU A 251 22.98 21.16 20.55
N PRO A 252 21.75 20.62 20.43
CA PRO A 252 21.47 19.55 19.48
C PRO A 252 21.64 19.95 18.02
N ILE A 253 21.16 21.14 17.62
CA ILE A 253 21.29 21.60 16.22
C ILE A 253 22.75 21.93 15.88
N GLU A 254 23.51 22.50 16.81
CA GLU A 254 24.94 22.74 16.62
C GLU A 254 25.73 21.44 16.44
N ALA A 255 25.39 20.38 17.20
CA ALA A 255 25.98 19.05 17.03
C ALA A 255 25.55 18.41 15.69
N ALA A 256 24.28 18.52 15.32
CA ALA A 256 23.76 17.98 14.06
C ALA A 256 24.43 18.62 12.84
N LEU A 257 24.68 19.93 12.87
CA LEU A 257 25.39 20.65 11.82
C LEU A 257 26.85 20.21 11.67
N GLU A 258 27.53 19.90 12.77
CA GLU A 258 28.88 19.31 12.70
C GLU A 258 28.85 17.93 12.03
N VAL A 259 27.88 17.09 12.40
CA VAL A 259 27.73 15.77 11.78
C VAL A 259 27.41 15.90 10.29
N ARG A 260 26.56 16.86 9.90
CA ARG A 260 26.30 17.15 8.48
C ARG A 260 27.56 17.47 7.70
N GLU A 261 28.44 18.31 8.25
CA GLU A 261 29.72 18.61 7.60
C GLU A 261 30.63 17.37 7.50
N ARG A 262 30.64 16.50 8.52
CA ARG A 262 31.42 15.25 8.51
C ARG A 262 30.97 14.26 7.42
N TYR A 263 29.69 14.22 7.10
CA TYR A 263 29.11 13.25 6.16
C TYR A 263 28.65 13.86 4.82
N ARG A 264 28.98 15.13 4.55
CA ARG A 264 28.54 15.89 3.36
C ARG A 264 28.79 15.20 2.02
N ASP A 265 29.85 14.39 1.92
CA ASP A 265 30.22 13.70 0.68
C ASP A 265 29.53 12.33 0.53
N ARG A 266 28.72 11.91 1.50
CA ARG A 266 28.12 10.57 1.57
C ARG A 266 26.59 10.58 1.56
N ILE A 267 25.97 11.62 2.13
CA ILE A 267 24.51 11.73 2.29
C ILE A 267 24.09 13.19 2.40
N GLU A 268 23.00 13.55 1.75
CA GLU A 268 22.36 14.86 1.90
C GLU A 268 21.53 14.86 3.19
N LEU A 269 21.87 15.76 4.13
CA LEU A 269 21.19 15.86 5.42
C LEU A 269 20.44 17.19 5.56
N GLN A 270 19.15 17.08 5.85
CA GLN A 270 18.32 18.20 6.27
C GLN A 270 17.91 18.06 7.74
N PHE A 271 17.83 19.19 8.43
CA PHE A 271 17.34 19.24 9.79
C PHE A 271 16.06 20.05 9.90
N ALA A 272 15.09 19.51 10.62
CA ALA A 272 13.87 20.19 11.04
C ALA A 272 13.92 20.44 12.55
N ILE A 273 13.28 21.50 13.06
CA ILE A 273 13.25 21.77 14.51
C ILE A 273 11.93 21.31 15.12
N GLN A 274 11.98 20.50 16.18
CA GLN A 274 10.78 20.04 16.89
C GLN A 274 10.38 21.01 18.01
N PRO A 275 9.15 21.57 18.02
CA PRO A 275 8.67 22.46 19.08
C PRO A 275 8.00 21.69 20.23
N LEU A 276 8.76 20.91 21.00
CA LEU A 276 8.19 20.04 22.05
C LEU A 276 7.49 20.79 23.19
N GLN A 277 7.77 22.08 23.37
CA GLN A 277 7.14 22.94 24.38
C GLN A 277 6.02 23.83 23.82
N GLY A 278 5.67 23.67 22.53
CA GLY A 278 4.76 24.56 21.84
C GLY A 278 5.40 25.88 21.42
N LEU A 279 4.61 26.75 20.79
CA LEU A 279 5.02 28.02 20.18
C LEU A 279 4.24 29.23 20.68
N VAL A 280 3.12 29.03 21.40
CA VAL A 280 2.27 30.13 21.88
C VAL A 280 2.95 30.90 23.01
N SER A 281 3.67 30.22 23.89
CA SER A 281 4.46 30.84 24.94
C SER A 281 5.76 31.40 24.37
N GLN A 282 6.06 32.67 24.66
CA GLN A 282 7.30 33.31 24.17
C GLN A 282 8.55 32.58 24.65
N GLY A 283 8.62 32.18 25.92
CA GLY A 283 9.80 31.49 26.46
C GLY A 283 10.09 30.16 25.78
N ALA A 284 9.04 29.43 25.38
CA ALA A 284 9.18 28.18 24.62
C ALA A 284 9.65 28.44 23.17
N ARG A 285 9.24 29.57 22.59
CA ARG A 285 9.51 29.93 21.19
C ARG A 285 10.91 30.49 20.95
N ASP A 286 11.55 31.10 21.93
CA ASP A 286 12.81 31.84 21.70
C ASP A 286 13.95 30.96 21.18
N TYR A 287 14.15 29.76 21.74
CA TYR A 287 15.14 28.80 21.23
C TYR A 287 14.70 28.16 19.92
N PHE A 288 13.40 27.88 19.76
CA PHE A 288 12.85 27.37 18.51
C PHE A 288 13.15 28.30 17.33
N LEU A 289 12.91 29.61 17.49
CA LEU A 289 13.16 30.60 16.43
C LEU A 289 14.64 30.65 16.04
N ARG A 290 15.54 30.70 17.03
CA ARG A 290 16.99 30.71 16.80
C ARG A 290 17.47 29.43 16.14
N ALA A 291 16.93 28.27 16.52
CA ALA A 291 17.27 27.00 15.88
C ALA A 291 16.71 26.93 14.45
N CYS A 292 15.54 27.50 14.20
CA CYS A 292 14.95 27.59 12.86
C CYS A 292 15.78 28.41 11.88
N GLU A 293 16.53 29.43 12.35
CA GLU A 293 17.47 30.16 11.50
C GLU A 293 18.59 29.24 10.96
N LEU A 294 19.01 28.26 11.77
CA LEU A 294 20.10 27.32 11.47
C LEU A 294 19.65 26.06 10.69
N ALA A 295 18.39 25.65 10.87
CA ALA A 295 17.81 24.44 10.28
C ALA A 295 17.36 24.63 8.82
N ASP A 296 17.08 23.55 8.10
CA ASP A 296 16.64 23.60 6.69
C ASP A 296 15.11 23.65 6.58
N VAL A 297 14.42 23.07 7.57
CA VAL A 297 12.95 22.90 7.61
C VAL A 297 12.41 23.39 8.94
N ILE A 298 11.21 23.99 8.93
CA ILE A 298 10.51 24.38 10.14
C ILE A 298 9.61 23.21 10.58
N GLY A 299 9.79 22.72 11.80
CA GLY A 299 8.97 21.63 12.32
C GLY A 299 7.80 22.12 13.16
N GLY A 300 6.65 21.45 13.08
CA GLY A 300 5.44 21.81 13.82
C GLY A 300 4.89 20.67 14.69
N LEU A 301 4.26 21.02 15.80
CA LEU A 301 3.58 20.08 16.71
C LEU A 301 2.38 20.78 17.40
N PRO A 302 1.30 21.08 16.65
CA PRO A 302 0.14 21.84 17.15
C PRO A 302 -0.53 21.22 18.37
N SER A 303 -0.40 19.90 18.57
CA SER A 303 -0.91 19.20 19.74
C SER A 303 -0.36 19.73 21.07
N ARG A 304 0.82 20.37 21.08
CA ARG A 304 1.43 20.95 22.29
C ARG A 304 0.80 22.24 22.78
N ASP A 305 0.12 22.96 21.90
CA ASP A 305 -0.55 24.22 22.24
C ASP A 305 -2.08 24.06 22.33
N ARG A 306 -2.59 22.83 22.42
CA ARG A 306 -4.02 22.58 22.70
C ARG A 306 -4.44 23.37 23.97
N PRO A 307 -5.60 24.03 23.97
CA PRO A 307 -6.68 23.97 22.99
C PRO A 307 -6.59 24.99 21.83
N GLN A 308 -5.41 25.58 21.57
CA GLN A 308 -5.19 26.60 20.53
C GLN A 308 -4.21 26.13 19.42
N PRO A 309 -4.42 24.96 18.78
CA PRO A 309 -3.55 24.46 17.71
C PRO A 309 -3.48 25.40 16.49
N GLU A 310 -4.52 26.20 16.25
CA GLU A 310 -4.56 27.19 15.17
C GLU A 310 -3.53 28.29 15.36
N LYS A 311 -3.31 28.74 16.61
CA LYS A 311 -2.31 29.77 16.92
C LYS A 311 -0.90 29.23 16.77
N HIS A 312 -0.69 27.96 17.07
CA HIS A 312 0.59 27.29 16.81
C HIS A 312 0.93 27.37 15.33
N LEU A 313 0.00 26.98 14.46
CA LEU A 313 0.20 26.99 13.01
C LEU A 313 0.36 28.41 12.46
N ASP A 314 -0.38 29.40 12.97
CA ASP A 314 -0.21 30.80 12.56
C ASP A 314 1.20 31.34 12.85
N ILE A 315 1.74 31.03 14.04
CA ILE A 315 3.11 31.42 14.42
C ILE A 315 4.13 30.65 13.57
N LEU A 316 3.96 29.34 13.45
CA LEU A 316 4.83 28.45 12.68
C LEU A 316 4.95 28.89 11.21
N PHE A 317 3.82 29.17 10.57
CA PHE A 317 3.77 29.61 9.18
C PHE A 317 4.28 31.03 8.99
N GLY A 318 4.09 31.92 9.96
CA GLY A 318 4.76 33.22 9.99
C GLY A 318 6.29 33.07 9.92
N ILE A 319 6.85 32.23 10.79
CA ILE A 319 8.30 31.93 10.83
C ILE A 319 8.78 31.33 9.51
N ALA A 320 8.02 30.36 8.96
CA ALA A 320 8.36 29.73 7.69
C ALA A 320 8.38 30.70 6.51
N LYS A 321 7.45 31.66 6.47
CA LYS A 321 7.41 32.71 5.45
C LYS A 321 8.58 33.68 5.60
N ASP A 322 8.84 34.15 6.81
CA ASP A 322 9.92 35.10 7.10
C ASP A 322 11.30 34.50 6.76
N LEU A 323 11.51 33.21 7.04
CA LEU A 323 12.75 32.50 6.72
C LEU A 323 12.78 31.91 5.31
N GLY A 324 11.66 31.93 4.59
CA GLY A 324 11.54 31.32 3.27
C GLY A 324 11.77 29.81 3.26
N LYS A 325 11.42 29.09 4.33
CA LYS A 325 11.64 27.65 4.50
C LYS A 325 10.34 26.85 4.36
N ARG A 326 10.47 25.55 4.03
CA ARG A 326 9.34 24.60 4.03
C ARG A 326 9.00 24.16 5.45
N VAL A 327 7.85 23.50 5.60
CA VAL A 327 7.33 23.08 6.91
C VAL A 327 6.96 21.61 6.91
N ASP A 328 7.36 20.89 7.95
CA ASP A 328 6.88 19.53 8.23
C ASP A 328 6.19 19.54 9.60
N VAL A 329 4.94 19.07 9.67
CA VAL A 329 4.13 19.18 10.89
C VAL A 329 3.63 17.83 11.33
N HIS A 330 3.98 17.43 12.55
CA HIS A 330 3.37 16.29 13.23
C HIS A 330 1.91 16.60 13.52
N VAL A 331 1.01 15.91 12.83
CA VAL A 331 -0.44 16.07 12.97
C VAL A 331 -1.09 14.71 13.15
N ASP A 332 -2.20 14.69 13.88
CA ASP A 332 -3.10 13.54 13.91
C ASP A 332 -2.39 12.23 14.28
N GLN A 333 -1.60 12.28 15.37
CA GLN A 333 -0.75 11.17 15.81
C GLN A 333 -1.52 10.10 16.61
N GLU A 334 -2.81 10.29 16.85
CA GLU A 334 -3.67 9.29 17.49
C GLU A 334 -4.51 8.55 16.45
N ASN A 335 -4.86 7.31 16.79
CA ASN A 335 -5.80 6.53 15.99
C ASN A 335 -7.26 6.94 16.27
N ASN A 336 -7.54 8.26 16.20
CA ASN A 336 -8.76 8.90 16.70
C ASN A 336 -9.50 9.68 15.60
N PRO A 337 -10.71 9.28 15.16
CA PRO A 337 -11.39 9.97 14.06
C PRO A 337 -11.83 11.41 14.35
N ASP A 338 -11.76 11.86 15.61
CA ASP A 338 -12.13 13.22 16.00
C ASP A 338 -10.98 14.22 15.88
N GLU A 339 -9.73 13.78 15.71
CA GLU A 339 -8.63 14.72 15.46
C GLU A 339 -8.79 15.36 14.07
N THR A 340 -8.61 16.67 13.99
CA THR A 340 -8.81 17.47 12.78
C THR A 340 -7.56 18.27 12.40
N GLU A 341 -6.39 17.86 12.90
CA GLU A 341 -5.15 18.64 12.72
C GLU A 341 -4.68 18.64 11.26
N THR A 342 -4.85 17.54 10.50
CA THR A 342 -4.55 17.52 9.06
C THR A 342 -5.46 18.45 8.27
N GLU A 343 -6.76 18.52 8.63
CA GLU A 343 -7.69 19.46 8.00
C GLU A 343 -7.30 20.91 8.31
N LEU A 344 -7.02 21.20 9.58
CA LEU A 344 -6.57 22.53 10.01
C LEU A 344 -5.27 22.93 9.31
N LEU A 345 -4.33 22.00 9.16
CA LEU A 345 -3.07 22.21 8.45
C LEU A 345 -3.30 22.60 6.98
N ALA A 346 -4.20 21.91 6.28
CA ALA A 346 -4.56 22.23 4.90
C ALA A 346 -5.15 23.65 4.76
N LEU A 347 -6.11 23.99 5.63
CA LEU A 347 -6.73 25.32 5.64
C LEU A 347 -5.69 26.42 5.92
N LYS A 348 -4.85 26.22 6.94
CA LYS A 348 -3.80 27.18 7.30
C LYS A 348 -2.73 27.31 6.23
N THR A 349 -2.43 26.24 5.49
CA THR A 349 -1.45 26.28 4.40
C THR A 349 -1.91 27.23 3.31
N MET A 350 -3.18 27.16 2.92
CA MET A 350 -3.77 28.09 1.95
C MET A 350 -3.93 29.51 2.51
N GLU A 351 -4.37 29.66 3.77
CA GLU A 351 -4.48 30.96 4.44
C GLU A 351 -3.14 31.72 4.44
N HIS A 352 -2.05 30.99 4.64
CA HIS A 352 -0.70 31.54 4.68
C HIS A 352 0.02 31.51 3.33
N GLY A 353 -0.59 31.04 2.23
CA GLY A 353 0.05 31.04 0.91
C GLY A 353 1.32 30.18 0.86
N LEU A 354 1.32 29.03 1.54
CA LEU A 354 2.43 28.08 1.62
C LEU A 354 2.14 26.79 0.83
N GLU A 355 1.25 26.85 -0.16
CA GLU A 355 0.87 25.69 -0.95
C GLU A 355 2.09 25.03 -1.61
N GLY A 356 2.15 23.70 -1.56
CA GLY A 356 3.29 22.93 -2.09
C GLY A 356 4.55 22.95 -1.21
N ARG A 357 4.52 23.59 -0.04
CA ARG A 357 5.68 23.71 0.88
C ARG A 357 5.46 23.07 2.25
N VAL A 358 4.37 22.33 2.44
CA VAL A 358 3.97 21.78 3.74
C VAL A 358 3.77 20.27 3.66
N SER A 359 4.37 19.53 4.61
CA SER A 359 4.12 18.10 4.80
C SER A 359 3.38 17.83 6.11
N ALA A 360 2.39 16.94 6.06
CA ALA A 360 1.78 16.31 7.23
C ALA A 360 2.58 15.06 7.61
N VAL A 361 3.22 15.06 8.77
CA VAL A 361 3.89 13.88 9.33
C VAL A 361 2.85 13.04 10.07
N HIS A 362 2.80 11.75 9.76
CA HIS A 362 1.84 10.72 10.21
C HIS A 362 0.46 10.76 9.59
N ALA A 363 -0.36 11.79 9.85
CA ALA A 363 -1.76 11.88 9.41
C ALA A 363 -2.59 10.61 9.71
N ILE A 364 -2.41 10.01 10.89
CA ILE A 364 -2.99 8.69 11.24
C ILE A 364 -4.50 8.79 11.38
N SER A 365 -4.99 9.82 12.06
CA SER A 365 -6.42 10.01 12.33
C SER A 365 -7.28 10.00 11.06
N LEU A 366 -6.70 10.40 9.93
CA LEU A 366 -7.38 10.43 8.64
C LEU A 366 -7.90 9.05 8.24
N ALA A 367 -7.16 7.97 8.50
CA ALA A 367 -7.63 6.61 8.21
C ALA A 367 -8.76 6.15 9.14
N ALA A 368 -8.89 6.77 10.31
CA ALA A 368 -9.95 6.48 11.28
C ALA A 368 -11.31 7.07 10.88
N LYS A 369 -11.28 8.14 10.07
CA LYS A 369 -12.49 8.88 9.69
C LYS A 369 -13.40 8.06 8.75
N PRO A 370 -14.71 8.33 8.71
CA PRO A 370 -15.60 7.75 7.71
C PRO A 370 -15.11 8.02 6.27
N PRO A 371 -15.30 7.10 5.30
CA PRO A 371 -14.73 7.23 3.95
C PRO A 371 -14.97 8.58 3.26
N HIS A 372 -16.16 9.17 3.42
CA HIS A 372 -16.49 10.48 2.84
C HIS A 372 -15.70 11.64 3.46
N GLU A 373 -15.42 11.58 4.76
CA GLU A 373 -14.57 12.57 5.42
C GLU A 373 -13.10 12.40 5.02
N GLN A 374 -12.65 11.16 4.79
CA GLN A 374 -11.32 10.93 4.20
C GLN A 374 -11.21 11.63 2.84
N ASP A 375 -12.18 11.42 1.96
CA ASP A 375 -12.19 12.02 0.62
C ASP A 375 -12.25 13.54 0.67
N ARG A 376 -13.04 14.11 1.58
CA ARG A 376 -13.14 15.56 1.78
C ARG A 376 -11.81 16.16 2.24
N VAL A 377 -11.17 15.58 3.26
CA VAL A 377 -9.89 16.08 3.79
C VAL A 377 -8.75 15.88 2.78
N ILE A 378 -8.71 14.76 2.07
CA ILE A 378 -7.73 14.53 0.99
C ILE A 378 -7.92 15.54 -0.15
N GLY A 379 -9.16 15.94 -0.46
CA GLY A 379 -9.44 17.04 -1.38
C GLY A 379 -8.82 18.36 -0.94
N LEU A 380 -8.98 18.72 0.34
CA LEU A 380 -8.35 19.91 0.92
C LEU A 380 -6.83 19.85 0.88
N MET A 381 -6.24 18.69 1.20
CA MET A 381 -4.79 18.48 1.13
C MET A 381 -4.27 18.69 -0.30
N LYS A 382 -5.03 18.25 -1.30
CA LYS A 382 -4.69 18.44 -2.71
C LYS A 382 -4.73 19.92 -3.10
N ASP A 383 -5.77 20.63 -2.71
CA ASP A 383 -5.91 22.08 -2.98
C ASP A 383 -4.78 22.88 -2.30
N ALA A 384 -4.39 22.49 -1.09
CA ALA A 384 -3.27 23.07 -0.35
C ALA A 384 -1.89 22.60 -0.83
N GLY A 385 -1.80 21.62 -1.73
CA GLY A 385 -0.53 21.02 -2.15
C GLY A 385 0.26 20.40 -1.00
N ILE A 386 -0.42 19.81 -0.01
CA ILE A 386 0.22 19.15 1.13
C ILE A 386 0.71 17.75 0.72
N SER A 387 1.93 17.41 1.16
CA SER A 387 2.47 16.04 1.12
C SER A 387 2.26 15.30 2.45
N VAL A 388 2.35 13.97 2.44
CA VAL A 388 2.27 13.13 3.65
C VAL A 388 3.56 12.37 3.87
N ILE A 389 4.10 12.40 5.08
CA ILE A 389 5.22 11.54 5.48
C ILE A 389 4.67 10.44 6.39
N ILE A 390 4.78 9.19 5.96
CA ILE A 390 4.31 8.03 6.72
C ILE A 390 5.50 7.34 7.38
N CYS A 391 5.38 7.07 8.68
CA CYS A 391 6.36 6.32 9.47
C CYS A 391 5.70 5.02 9.98
N PRO A 392 5.74 3.92 9.19
CA PRO A 392 4.95 2.71 9.45
C PRO A 392 5.10 2.11 10.85
N SER A 393 6.33 1.85 11.30
CA SER A 393 6.58 1.25 12.62
C SER A 393 6.10 2.14 13.76
N ALA A 394 6.31 3.45 13.65
CA ALA A 394 5.86 4.42 14.64
C ALA A 394 4.34 4.57 14.66
N GLY A 395 3.69 4.66 13.49
CA GLY A 395 2.23 4.72 13.42
C GLY A 395 1.58 3.49 14.06
N LEU A 396 2.05 2.29 13.71
CA LEU A 396 1.50 1.04 14.25
C LEU A 396 1.76 0.80 15.74
N SER A 397 2.77 1.44 16.33
CA SER A 397 3.06 1.33 17.77
C SER A 397 2.18 2.24 18.63
N MET A 398 1.39 3.14 18.00
CA MET A 398 0.53 4.07 18.72
C MET A 398 -0.46 3.33 19.62
N LYS A 399 -0.65 3.87 20.82
CA LYS A 399 -1.51 3.24 21.83
C LYS A 399 -2.96 3.19 21.34
N PRO A 400 -3.66 2.06 21.52
CA PRO A 400 -5.10 2.02 21.36
C PRO A 400 -5.79 3.01 22.31
N LEU A 401 -6.90 3.60 21.87
CA LEU A 401 -7.72 4.45 22.72
C LEU A 401 -8.61 3.57 23.61
N GLU A 402 -8.31 3.47 24.91
CA GLU A 402 -9.03 2.58 25.83
C GLU A 402 -10.53 2.91 25.97
N HIS A 403 -10.90 4.18 25.79
CA HIS A 403 -12.29 4.67 25.82
C HIS A 403 -12.95 4.70 24.43
N ARG A 404 -12.15 4.34 23.41
CA ARG A 404 -12.40 4.06 22.00
C ARG A 404 -13.03 2.73 21.61
N VAL A 405 -14.25 2.67 21.09
CA VAL A 405 -14.65 1.51 20.24
C VAL A 405 -14.94 2.03 18.84
N ALA A 406 -13.97 1.86 17.93
CA ALA A 406 -14.04 2.30 16.55
C ALA A 406 -13.98 1.09 15.59
N PRO A 407 -14.39 1.24 14.31
CA PRO A 407 -14.14 0.23 13.29
C PRO A 407 -12.66 -0.14 13.24
N LEU A 408 -12.35 -1.40 12.91
CA LEU A 408 -10.96 -1.86 12.84
C LEU A 408 -10.25 -1.21 11.64
N HIS A 409 -9.19 -0.46 11.92
CA HIS A 409 -8.23 0.03 10.93
C HIS A 409 -6.82 0.04 11.54
N ASN A 410 -5.81 0.09 10.68
CA ASN A 410 -4.44 0.26 11.11
C ASN A 410 -4.15 1.73 11.41
N SER A 411 -3.20 1.97 12.31
CA SER A 411 -2.75 3.30 12.71
C SER A 411 -1.77 3.91 11.69
N LEU A 412 -2.20 4.04 10.43
CA LEU A 412 -1.43 4.63 9.33
C LEU A 412 -2.35 5.46 8.45
N ALA A 413 -1.84 6.53 7.83
CA ALA A 413 -2.56 7.30 6.83
C ALA A 413 -3.13 6.41 5.71
N PRO A 414 -4.27 6.76 5.08
CA PRO A 414 -4.93 5.91 4.09
C PRO A 414 -4.19 5.93 2.73
N LEU A 415 -3.05 5.23 2.67
CA LEU A 415 -2.12 5.22 1.53
C LEU A 415 -2.81 5.08 0.18
N ALA A 416 -3.68 4.09 0.01
CA ALA A 416 -4.35 3.84 -1.27
C ALA A 416 -5.14 5.06 -1.77
N LYS A 417 -5.85 5.76 -0.87
CA LYS A 417 -6.60 6.98 -1.21
C LYS A 417 -5.67 8.16 -1.50
N LEU A 418 -4.58 8.30 -0.74
CA LEU A 418 -3.58 9.34 -0.99
C LEU A 418 -2.96 9.20 -2.38
N VAL A 419 -2.59 7.97 -2.75
CA VAL A 419 -2.02 7.65 -4.06
C VAL A 419 -3.04 7.87 -5.18
N GLU A 420 -4.28 7.41 -5.01
CA GLU A 420 -5.36 7.63 -5.98
C GLU A 420 -5.63 9.13 -6.22
N ALA A 421 -5.59 9.93 -5.15
CA ALA A 421 -5.75 11.38 -5.22
C ALA A 421 -4.51 12.12 -5.75
N ARG A 422 -3.38 11.41 -5.91
CA ARG A 422 -2.05 11.95 -6.29
C ARG A 422 -1.48 12.93 -5.26
N ILE A 423 -1.72 12.67 -3.98
CA ILE A 423 -1.01 13.34 -2.89
C ILE A 423 0.42 12.78 -2.85
N PRO A 424 1.48 13.60 -2.81
CA PRO A 424 2.84 13.10 -2.63
C PRO A 424 2.98 12.40 -1.28
N VAL A 425 3.51 11.18 -1.28
CA VAL A 425 3.73 10.37 -0.08
C VAL A 425 5.20 10.03 0.03
N TYR A 426 5.76 10.30 1.20
CA TYR A 426 7.14 10.01 1.56
C TYR A 426 7.21 9.06 2.75
N LEU A 427 8.37 8.43 2.94
CA LEU A 427 8.62 7.47 4.02
C LEU A 427 9.60 8.04 5.05
N GLY A 428 9.38 7.68 6.31
CA GLY A 428 10.30 7.96 7.42
C GLY A 428 10.37 6.80 8.40
N VAL A 429 11.41 6.83 9.23
CA VAL A 429 11.67 5.83 10.29
C VAL A 429 11.28 6.35 11.68
N ASP A 430 11.11 7.66 11.82
CA ASP A 430 10.78 8.32 13.09
C ASP A 430 11.87 8.09 14.17
N ASN A 431 11.49 7.75 15.40
CA ASN A 431 12.41 7.48 16.50
C ASN A 431 13.17 6.15 16.31
N ILE A 432 14.45 6.12 16.68
CA ILE A 432 15.31 4.93 16.61
C ILE A 432 15.88 4.60 17.99
N HIS A 433 15.63 3.40 18.50
CA HIS A 433 16.15 2.92 19.80
C HIS A 433 16.03 3.94 20.95
N ASP A 434 14.88 4.58 21.08
CA ASP A 434 14.61 5.54 22.15
C ASP A 434 13.47 5.10 23.08
N LEU A 435 13.13 5.94 24.06
CA LEU A 435 12.13 5.62 25.08
C LEU A 435 10.70 5.47 24.54
N PHE A 436 10.44 6.03 23.36
CA PHE A 436 9.16 5.97 22.66
C PHE A 436 9.14 4.74 21.73
N MET A 437 10.20 4.54 20.95
CA MET A 437 10.36 3.46 19.97
C MET A 437 11.64 2.66 20.21
N PRO A 438 11.63 1.70 21.16
CA PRO A 438 12.86 1.00 21.55
C PRO A 438 13.36 -0.04 20.54
N LEU A 439 12.49 -0.51 19.63
CA LEU A 439 12.80 -1.59 18.68
C LEU A 439 12.96 -1.12 17.24
N VAL A 440 12.60 0.12 16.92
CA VAL A 440 12.87 0.67 15.59
C VAL A 440 14.36 0.88 15.46
N ASP A 441 14.93 0.31 14.39
CA ASP A 441 16.36 0.23 14.11
C ASP A 441 16.78 1.12 12.93
N GLY A 442 15.81 1.73 12.24
CA GLY A 442 16.05 2.62 11.11
C GLY A 442 16.08 1.93 9.74
N ASP A 443 15.66 0.66 9.61
CA ASP A 443 15.64 -0.07 8.33
C ASP A 443 14.48 0.41 7.41
N MET A 444 14.82 1.11 6.32
CA MET A 444 13.88 1.61 5.32
C MET A 444 13.14 0.50 4.55
N TRP A 445 13.78 -0.65 4.31
CA TRP A 445 13.09 -1.79 3.72
C TRP A 445 12.05 -2.36 4.68
N PHE A 446 12.37 -2.41 5.98
CA PHE A 446 11.39 -2.81 6.99
C PHE A 446 10.19 -1.87 6.99
N GLU A 447 10.41 -0.55 6.99
CA GLU A 447 9.31 0.43 6.90
C GLU A 447 8.47 0.23 5.63
N CYS A 448 9.09 0.07 4.46
CA CYS A 448 8.38 -0.18 3.20
C CYS A 448 7.55 -1.49 3.24
N ARG A 449 8.13 -2.56 3.78
CA ARG A 449 7.44 -3.84 3.94
C ARG A 449 6.24 -3.72 4.89
N MET A 450 6.44 -3.07 6.03
CA MET A 450 5.38 -2.81 7.00
C MET A 450 4.25 -1.96 6.40
N LEU A 451 4.57 -0.93 5.63
CA LEU A 451 3.59 -0.12 4.91
C LEU A 451 2.74 -0.98 3.96
N MET A 452 3.39 -1.79 3.12
CA MET A 452 2.69 -2.66 2.15
C MET A 452 1.77 -3.66 2.85
N GLU A 453 2.25 -4.34 3.89
CA GLU A 453 1.50 -5.33 4.65
C GLU A 453 0.32 -4.71 5.41
N ALA A 454 0.54 -3.58 6.08
CA ALA A 454 -0.49 -2.91 6.87
C ALA A 454 -1.55 -2.23 5.99
N CYS A 455 -1.16 -1.62 4.88
CA CYS A 455 -2.11 -0.95 3.97
C CYS A 455 -2.71 -1.88 2.91
N ARG A 456 -2.25 -3.15 2.83
CA ARG A 456 -2.58 -4.11 1.75
C ARG A 456 -2.32 -3.53 0.36
N TYR A 457 -1.25 -2.76 0.23
CA TYR A 457 -0.86 -2.08 -1.00
C TYR A 457 0.42 -2.73 -1.53
N TYR A 458 0.29 -3.77 -2.37
CA TYR A 458 1.39 -4.62 -2.81
C TYR A 458 2.00 -4.21 -4.16
N ASP A 459 2.00 -2.90 -4.46
CA ASP A 459 2.65 -2.36 -5.67
C ASP A 459 4.11 -1.99 -5.35
N ILE A 460 5.02 -2.91 -5.65
CA ILE A 460 6.45 -2.80 -5.36
C ILE A 460 7.07 -1.58 -6.04
N ASP A 461 6.72 -1.36 -7.31
CA ASP A 461 7.32 -0.29 -8.10
C ASP A 461 6.87 1.08 -7.58
N ALA A 462 5.58 1.21 -7.22
CA ALA A 462 5.04 2.44 -6.63
C ALA A 462 5.64 2.73 -5.24
N VAL A 463 5.76 1.72 -4.37
CA VAL A 463 6.34 1.91 -3.03
C VAL A 463 7.84 2.21 -3.11
N ALA A 464 8.59 1.55 -4.00
CA ALA A 464 9.99 1.88 -4.22
C ALA A 464 10.16 3.32 -4.73
N ALA A 465 9.29 3.78 -5.65
CA ALA A 465 9.29 5.17 -6.11
C ALA A 465 9.05 6.15 -4.96
N MET A 466 8.06 5.90 -4.09
CA MET A 466 7.79 6.73 -2.90
C MET A 466 8.97 6.76 -1.93
N ALA A 467 9.58 5.61 -1.67
CA ALA A 467 10.70 5.49 -0.72
C ALA A 467 12.02 6.08 -1.25
N CYS A 468 12.11 6.36 -2.55
CA CYS A 468 13.29 6.94 -3.20
C CYS A 468 13.04 8.34 -3.77
N ASP A 469 11.83 8.91 -3.58
CA ASP A 469 11.48 10.23 -4.09
C ASP A 469 12.28 11.31 -3.35
N LYS A 470 13.11 12.07 -4.07
CA LYS A 470 13.98 13.13 -3.49
C LYS A 470 13.43 14.54 -3.72
N THR A 471 12.27 14.68 -4.36
CA THR A 471 11.75 15.99 -4.78
C THR A 471 11.46 16.93 -3.60
N GLY A 472 11.11 16.38 -2.43
CA GLY A 472 10.88 17.16 -1.22
C GLY A 472 12.16 17.63 -0.51
N PHE A 473 13.37 17.25 -0.97
CA PHE A 473 14.65 17.80 -0.50
C PHE A 473 15.08 19.06 -1.28
N SER A 474 14.60 19.24 -2.52
CA SER A 474 14.94 20.40 -3.38
C SER A 474 14.20 21.69 -3.05
#